data_AF-A0A941ALU6-F1
#
_entry.id   AF-A0A941ALU6-F1
#
_cell.length_a   1.000
_cell.length_b   1.000
_cell.length_c   1.000
_cell.angle_alpha   90.00
_cell.angle_beta   90.00
_cell.angle_gamma   90.00
#
_symmetry.space_group_name_H-M   'P 1'
#
loop_
_entity.id
_entity.type
_entity.pdbx_description
1 polymer ?
#
loop_
_entity_poly.entity_id
_entity_poly.type
_entity_poly.pdbx_seq_one_letter_code
_entity_poly.pdbx_strand_id
1 'polypeptide(L)'
;MSGSGKAEFTKPVYARPRSLVDVKTHFCPGCHHGTIHKIVAECIDRYEVREKTIGVACVGCAVFLYDYIDVDVVEAPHGRAPAVATGVKRAQPDKFVFTYQGDGDLEGSQGHRREGRLPVVALARAGHDPDDHEVHART
;
A
#
# COMPACT_ATOMS: atom_id res chain seq x y z
N MET A 1 -2.55 36.64 -42.45
CA MET A 1 -3.00 35.25 -42.66
C MET A 1 -2.00 34.32 -41.98
N SER A 2 -2.51 33.31 -41.27
CA SER A 2 -1.85 32.12 -40.69
C SER A 2 -0.57 32.36 -39.86
N GLY A 3 -0.60 32.20 -38.54
CA GLY A 3 -0.75 30.89 -37.89
C GLY A 3 0.66 30.34 -37.66
N SER A 4 1.14 30.20 -36.43
CA SER A 4 1.02 28.92 -35.75
C SER A 4 1.40 29.09 -34.26
N GLY A 5 0.40 28.97 -33.39
CA GLY A 5 0.63 28.67 -31.99
C GLY A 5 1.28 27.28 -31.90
N LYS A 6 2.50 27.22 -31.37
CA LYS A 6 3.11 25.92 -31.04
C LYS A 6 2.42 25.40 -29.79
N ALA A 7 1.81 24.24 -29.93
CA ALA A 7 1.19 23.48 -28.85
C ALA A 7 2.25 23.14 -27.79
N GLU A 8 2.10 23.69 -26.58
CA GLU A 8 2.79 23.22 -25.38
C GLU A 8 2.09 21.94 -24.90
N PHE A 9 2.44 20.82 -25.52
CA PHE A 9 1.97 19.49 -25.12
C PHE A 9 3.17 18.59 -24.92
N THR A 10 3.48 18.26 -23.67
CA THR A 10 3.81 16.89 -23.19
C THR A 10 4.33 16.92 -21.75
N LYS A 11 3.53 17.44 -20.80
CA LYS A 11 3.69 16.96 -19.42
C LYS A 11 3.06 15.55 -19.39
N PRO A 12 3.80 14.49 -19.05
CA PRO A 12 3.23 13.15 -19.00
C PRO A 12 2.07 13.14 -17.99
N VAL A 13 0.87 12.78 -18.48
CA VAL A 13 -0.32 12.62 -17.62
C VAL A 13 -0.11 11.46 -16.63
N TYR A 14 0.74 10.52 -17.00
CA TYR A 14 1.08 9.36 -16.21
C TYR A 14 2.59 9.11 -16.27
N ALA A 15 3.18 8.87 -15.09
CA ALA A 15 4.54 8.37 -14.93
C ALA A 15 4.51 7.20 -13.95
N ARG A 16 5.45 6.26 -14.08
CA ARG A 16 5.60 5.19 -13.10
C ARG A 16 5.93 5.84 -11.75
N PRO A 17 5.22 5.49 -10.65
CA PRO A 17 5.59 5.96 -9.32
C PRO A 17 7.03 5.54 -8.97
N ARG A 18 7.76 6.45 -8.34
CA ARG A 18 9.15 6.28 -7.88
C ARG A 18 9.25 5.21 -6.80
N SER A 19 8.23 5.11 -5.95
CA SER A 19 8.13 4.06 -4.92
C SER A 19 7.83 2.67 -5.47
N LEU A 20 7.67 2.48 -6.79
CA LEU A 20 7.39 1.18 -7.41
C LEU A 20 8.62 0.66 -8.17
N VAL A 21 9.27 -0.36 -7.61
CA VAL A 21 10.50 -0.96 -8.14
C VAL A 21 10.28 -1.46 -9.57
N ASP A 22 11.22 -1.17 -10.47
CA ASP A 22 11.15 -1.62 -11.87
C ASP A 22 11.63 -3.08 -12.04
N VAL A 23 10.77 -4.00 -11.61
CA VAL A 23 11.00 -5.45 -11.70
C VAL A 23 9.82 -6.15 -12.35
N LYS A 24 10.08 -7.34 -12.90
CA LYS A 24 9.02 -8.22 -13.40
C LYS A 24 8.21 -8.76 -12.23
N THR A 25 6.90 -8.53 -12.26
CA THR A 25 6.00 -9.02 -11.21
C THR A 25 5.73 -10.51 -11.36
N HIS A 26 5.43 -11.16 -10.24
CA HIS A 26 5.05 -12.58 -10.16
C HIS A 26 3.53 -12.77 -10.13
N PHE A 27 2.76 -11.70 -10.31
CA PHE A 27 1.31 -11.77 -10.34
C PHE A 27 0.81 -12.39 -11.64
N CYS A 28 -0.23 -13.22 -11.52
CA CYS A 28 -0.91 -13.81 -12.67
C CYS A 28 -1.47 -12.72 -13.61
N PRO A 29 -1.51 -12.95 -14.93
CA PRO A 29 -2.16 -12.03 -15.86
C PRO A 29 -3.64 -11.86 -15.48
N GLY A 30 -4.10 -10.61 -15.43
CA GLY A 30 -5.47 -10.26 -15.00
C GLY A 30 -5.65 -10.12 -13.49
N CYS A 31 -4.62 -10.36 -12.68
CA CYS A 31 -4.69 -10.16 -11.24
C CYS A 31 -4.52 -8.68 -10.87
N HIS A 32 -5.37 -8.16 -9.98
CA HIS A 32 -5.38 -6.74 -9.63
C HIS A 32 -4.28 -6.30 -8.64
N HIS A 33 -3.48 -7.22 -8.10
CA HIS A 33 -2.44 -6.88 -7.12
C HIS A 33 -1.43 -5.86 -7.70
N GLY A 34 -1.02 -6.03 -8.96
CA GLY A 34 -0.12 -5.09 -9.63
C GLY A 34 -0.70 -3.68 -9.75
N THR A 35 -2.00 -3.57 -10.07
CA THR A 35 -2.70 -2.28 -10.12
C THR A 35 -2.78 -1.64 -8.74
N ILE A 36 -3.05 -2.42 -7.70
CA ILE A 36 -3.19 -1.91 -6.34
C ILE A 36 -1.84 -1.47 -5.77
N HIS A 37 -0.76 -2.23 -6.00
CA HIS A 37 0.60 -1.81 -5.65
C HIS A 37 0.98 -0.50 -6.32
N LYS A 38 0.62 -0.32 -7.59
CA LYS A 38 0.84 0.93 -8.30
C LYS A 38 0.10 2.10 -7.63
N ILE A 39 -1.18 1.93 -7.27
CA ILE A 39 -1.97 2.97 -6.59
C ILE A 39 -1.37 3.30 -5.21
N VAL A 40 -0.96 2.28 -4.45
CA VAL A 40 -0.29 2.46 -3.16
C VAL A 40 1.01 3.25 -3.33
N ALA A 41 1.84 2.90 -4.31
CA ALA A 41 3.08 3.61 -4.61
C ALA A 41 2.83 5.07 -5.05
N GLU A 42 1.80 5.32 -5.85
CA GLU A 42 1.38 6.69 -6.22
C GLU A 42 0.96 7.51 -4.99
N CYS A 43 0.25 6.90 -4.04
CA CYS A 43 -0.09 7.54 -2.77
C CYS A 43 1.16 7.85 -1.94
N ILE A 44 2.07 6.88 -1.78
CA ILE A 44 3.32 7.06 -1.01
C ILE A 44 4.15 8.23 -1.59
N ASP A 45 4.28 8.28 -2.92
CA ASP A 45 4.99 9.36 -3.60
C ASP A 45 4.27 10.70 -3.45
N ARG A 46 2.94 10.71 -3.61
CA ARG A 46 2.13 11.94 -3.53
C ARG A 46 2.20 12.61 -2.17
N TYR A 47 2.25 11.82 -1.09
CA TYR A 47 2.37 12.33 0.28
C TYR A 47 3.83 12.47 0.74
N GLU A 48 4.80 12.13 -0.12
CA GLU A 48 6.23 12.24 0.18
C GLU A 48 6.64 11.48 1.46
N VAL A 49 5.98 10.35 1.72
CA VAL A 49 6.16 9.56 2.95
C VAL A 49 7.07 8.35 2.79
N ARG A 50 7.68 8.12 1.62
CA ARG A 50 8.46 6.90 1.30
C ARG A 50 9.49 6.55 2.38
N GLU A 51 10.38 7.50 2.73
CA GLU A 51 11.46 7.31 3.72
C GLU A 51 10.97 7.08 5.17
N LYS A 52 9.68 7.34 5.41
CA LYS A 52 9.03 7.16 6.71
C LYS A 52 8.04 6.00 6.70
N THR A 53 7.92 5.28 5.59
CA THR A 53 6.92 4.23 5.43
C THR A 53 7.50 2.88 5.83
N ILE A 54 6.73 2.12 6.61
CA ILE A 54 6.98 0.71 6.89
C ILE A 54 5.73 -0.07 6.46
N GLY A 55 5.90 -0.97 5.50
CA GLY A 55 4.88 -1.93 5.12
C GLY A 55 4.87 -3.15 6.03
N VAL A 56 3.72 -3.79 6.16
CA VAL A 56 3.60 -5.13 6.75
C VAL A 56 2.95 -6.05 5.74
N ALA A 57 3.75 -7.02 5.28
CA ALA A 57 3.35 -8.02 4.32
C ALA A 57 2.68 -9.21 5.03
N CYS A 58 1.74 -9.86 4.36
CA CYS A 58 1.10 -11.07 4.84
C CYS A 58 1.54 -12.31 4.05
N VAL A 59 1.08 -13.48 4.47
CA VAL A 59 1.32 -14.72 3.72
C VAL A 59 0.34 -14.84 2.54
N GLY A 60 0.85 -15.20 1.36
CA GLY A 60 0.06 -15.38 0.12
C GLY A 60 0.59 -14.53 -1.02
N CYS A 61 -0.18 -14.32 -2.09
CA CYS A 61 0.25 -13.48 -3.22
C CYS A 61 0.60 -12.04 -2.80
N ALA A 62 -0.05 -11.54 -1.75
CA ALA A 62 0.23 -10.21 -1.18
C ALA A 62 1.59 -10.10 -0.46
N VAL A 63 2.30 -11.20 -0.24
CA VAL A 63 3.62 -11.21 0.41
C VAL A 63 4.65 -10.38 -0.35
N PHE A 64 4.54 -10.33 -1.68
CA PHE A 64 5.49 -9.66 -2.56
C PHE A 64 5.49 -8.11 -2.44
N LEU A 65 4.84 -7.56 -1.42
CA LEU A 65 4.90 -6.13 -1.10
C LEU A 65 6.35 -5.63 -1.03
N TYR A 66 7.23 -6.39 -0.35
CA TYR A 66 8.63 -6.04 -0.17
C TYR A 66 9.49 -6.11 -1.44
N ASP A 67 9.03 -6.84 -2.47
CA ASP A 67 9.74 -6.94 -3.74
C ASP A 67 9.37 -5.81 -4.70
N TYR A 68 8.22 -5.17 -4.50
CA TYR A 68 7.62 -4.27 -5.48
C TYR A 68 7.48 -2.82 -5.01
N ILE A 69 7.34 -2.57 -3.71
CA ILE A 69 7.27 -1.22 -3.15
C ILE A 69 8.58 -0.91 -2.43
N ASP A 70 9.22 0.20 -2.82
CA ASP A 70 10.52 0.63 -2.32
C ASP A 70 10.39 1.32 -0.95
N VAL A 71 10.08 0.53 0.08
CA VAL A 71 9.94 0.91 1.49
C VAL A 71 10.42 -0.23 2.39
N ASP A 72 10.67 0.06 3.66
CA ASP A 72 10.95 -1.00 4.65
C ASP A 72 9.70 -1.87 4.84
N VAL A 73 9.85 -3.20 4.91
CA VAL A 73 8.72 -4.12 5.07
C VAL A 73 9.01 -5.20 6.10
N VAL A 74 8.02 -5.50 6.95
CA VAL A 74 8.04 -6.63 7.89
C VAL A 74 7.06 -7.71 7.42
N GLU A 75 7.51 -8.95 7.30
CA GLU A 75 6.60 -10.07 7.03
C GLU A 75 5.94 -10.54 8.33
N ALA A 76 4.61 -10.63 8.32
CA ALA A 76 3.82 -11.14 9.43
C ALA A 76 3.46 -12.61 9.23
N PRO A 77 3.34 -13.40 10.32
CA PRO A 77 2.73 -14.72 10.26
C PRO A 77 1.32 -14.64 9.68
N HIS A 78 0.87 -15.74 9.07
CA HIS A 78 -0.45 -15.81 8.45
C HIS A 78 -1.55 -15.36 9.43
N GLY A 79 -2.37 -14.41 9.00
CA GLY A 79 -3.47 -13.90 9.80
C GLY A 79 -3.11 -12.89 10.89
N ARG A 80 -1.86 -12.41 10.91
CA ARG A 80 -1.33 -11.53 11.97
C ARG A 80 -0.84 -10.18 11.49
N ALA A 81 -0.96 -9.83 10.21
CA ALA A 81 -0.45 -8.55 9.71
C ALA A 81 -0.98 -7.32 10.48
N PRO A 82 -2.27 -7.20 10.86
CA PRO A 82 -2.76 -6.05 11.61
C PRO A 82 -2.18 -5.98 13.02
N ALA A 83 -1.98 -7.14 13.66
CA ALA A 83 -1.38 -7.24 14.98
C ALA A 83 0.10 -6.83 14.94
N VAL A 84 0.85 -7.31 13.94
CA VAL A 84 2.25 -6.94 13.71
C VAL A 84 2.37 -5.45 13.42
N ALA A 85 1.53 -4.91 12.53
CA ALA A 85 1.55 -3.50 12.17
C ALA A 85 1.21 -2.58 13.35
N THR A 86 0.29 -3.00 14.22
CA THR A 86 0.03 -2.31 15.48
C THR A 86 1.29 -2.28 16.36
N GLY A 87 1.99 -3.40 16.48
CA GLY A 87 3.27 -3.47 17.20
C GLY A 87 4.33 -2.54 16.62
N VAL A 88 4.50 -2.57 15.30
CA VAL A 88 5.45 -1.70 14.56
C VAL A 88 5.10 -0.23 14.80
N LYS A 89 3.84 0.17 14.64
CA LYS A 89 3.42 1.56 14.85
C LYS A 89 3.60 2.02 16.30
N ARG A 90 3.46 1.13 17.29
CA ARG A 90 3.76 1.44 18.71
C ARG A 90 5.25 1.57 18.98
N ALA A 91 6.09 0.79 18.30
CA ALA A 91 7.55 0.83 18.43
C ALA A 91 8.19 1.97 17.62
N GLN A 92 7.53 2.41 16.56
CA GLN A 92 7.97 3.46 15.64
C GLN A 92 6.83 4.48 15.41
N PRO A 93 6.50 5.30 16.42
CA PRO A 93 5.34 6.20 16.37
C PRO A 93 5.41 7.23 15.23
N ASP A 94 6.61 7.66 14.84
CA ASP A 94 6.81 8.68 13.79
C ASP A 94 6.74 8.13 12.36
N LYS A 95 6.63 6.81 12.20
CA LYS A 95 6.59 6.14 10.90
C LYS A 95 5.15 5.99 10.40
N PHE A 96 4.98 6.08 9.08
CA PHE A 96 3.74 5.73 8.39
C PHE A 96 3.70 4.20 8.22
N VAL A 97 2.76 3.51 8.87
CA VAL A 97 2.76 2.04 8.92
C VAL A 97 1.50 1.50 8.28
N PHE A 98 1.61 0.71 7.22
CA PHE A 98 0.45 0.11 6.57
C PHE A 98 0.61 -1.40 6.39
N THR A 99 -0.51 -2.11 6.26
CA THR A 99 -0.54 -3.52 5.90
C THR A 99 -1.13 -3.68 4.52
N TYR A 100 -0.64 -4.66 3.75
CA TYR A 100 -1.27 -5.10 2.51
C TYR A 100 -1.60 -6.58 2.62
N GLN A 101 -2.90 -6.91 2.58
CA GLN A 101 -3.37 -8.26 2.89
C GLN A 101 -4.34 -8.78 1.83
N GLY A 102 -4.27 -10.08 1.54
CA GLY A 102 -5.33 -10.78 0.82
C GLY A 102 -6.49 -11.18 1.74
N ASP A 103 -7.66 -11.45 1.18
CA ASP A 103 -8.86 -11.79 1.96
C ASP A 103 -8.69 -13.05 2.80
N GLY A 104 -7.96 -14.04 2.29
CA GLY A 104 -7.66 -15.28 3.03
C GLY A 104 -6.80 -15.05 4.28
N ASP A 105 -5.92 -14.05 4.26
CA ASP A 105 -5.12 -13.65 5.42
C ASP A 105 -5.95 -12.79 6.40
N LEU A 106 -6.83 -11.95 5.89
CA LEU A 106 -7.68 -11.09 6.72
C LEU A 106 -8.80 -11.89 7.43
N GLU A 107 -9.50 -12.77 6.72
CA GLU A 107 -10.69 -13.48 7.21
C GLU A 107 -10.39 -14.88 7.76
N GLY A 108 -9.41 -15.61 7.22
CA GLY A 108 -9.18 -17.03 7.54
C GLY A 108 -8.89 -17.31 9.02
N SER A 109 -8.37 -16.32 9.74
CA SER A 109 -8.04 -16.39 11.17
C SER A 109 -8.83 -15.44 12.06
N GLN A 110 -9.66 -14.55 11.51
CA GLN A 110 -10.49 -13.60 12.29
C GLN A 110 -12.00 -13.85 12.18
N GLY A 111 -12.43 -14.87 11.42
CA GLY A 111 -13.71 -15.53 11.63
C GLY A 111 -14.94 -14.64 11.48
N HIS A 112 -15.22 -14.13 10.27
CA HIS A 112 -16.59 -13.81 9.82
C HIS A 112 -16.63 -13.82 8.28
N ARG A 113 -17.25 -14.84 7.69
CA ARG A 113 -17.43 -14.97 6.23
C ARG A 113 -18.32 -13.86 5.69
N ARG A 114 -17.85 -13.04 4.75
CA ARG A 114 -18.69 -12.47 3.67
C ARG A 114 -17.95 -12.45 2.34
N GLU A 115 -18.51 -13.18 1.38
CA GLU A 115 -18.05 -13.34 -0.01
C GLU A 115 -17.73 -12.01 -0.71
N GLY A 116 -16.57 -11.94 -1.40
CA GLY A 116 -16.27 -10.91 -2.41
C GLY A 116 -15.58 -9.63 -1.94
N ARG A 117 -14.46 -9.72 -1.21
CA ARG A 117 -13.57 -8.58 -0.95
C ARG A 117 -12.28 -8.62 -1.76
N LEU A 118 -11.69 -7.44 -1.87
CA LEU A 118 -10.46 -7.10 -2.58
C LEU A 118 -9.34 -7.04 -1.54
N PRO A 119 -8.05 -7.11 -1.95
CA PRO A 119 -6.96 -7.00 -0.99
C PRO A 119 -7.06 -5.69 -0.20
N VAL A 120 -6.90 -5.82 1.12
CA VAL A 120 -7.12 -4.74 2.07
C VAL A 120 -5.79 -4.08 2.39
N VAL A 121 -5.72 -2.77 2.10
CA VAL A 121 -4.67 -1.89 2.61
C VAL A 121 -5.20 -1.25 3.89
N ALA A 122 -4.53 -1.44 5.02
CA ALA A 122 -4.93 -0.85 6.30
C ALA A 122 -3.79 -0.05 6.93
N LEU A 123 -4.09 1.16 7.42
CA LEU A 123 -3.15 1.99 8.17
C LEU A 123 -3.16 1.60 9.64
N ALA A 124 -1.99 1.32 10.21
CA ALA A 124 -1.86 1.10 11.64
C ALA A 124 -1.86 2.44 12.39
N ARG A 125 -2.59 2.49 13.51
CA ARG A 125 -2.65 3.67 14.39
C ARG A 125 -1.99 3.37 15.74
N ALA A 126 -1.18 4.30 16.24
CA ALA A 126 -0.70 4.29 17.62
C ALA A 126 -1.54 5.28 18.44
N GLY A 127 -2.66 4.84 19.01
CA GLY A 127 -3.51 5.72 19.82
C GLY A 127 -4.01 6.95 19.06
N HIS A 128 -4.61 7.90 19.79
CA HIS A 128 -5.14 9.15 19.23
C HIS A 128 -4.00 10.12 18.94
N ASP A 129 -3.70 10.31 17.66
CA ASP A 129 -2.78 11.32 17.16
C ASP A 129 -3.57 12.63 16.95
N PRO A 130 -3.22 13.73 17.65
CA PRO A 130 -3.96 14.99 17.59
C PRO A 130 -3.85 15.72 16.24
N ASP A 131 -2.92 15.33 15.37
CA ASP A 131 -2.70 15.93 14.04
C ASP A 131 -3.34 15.11 12.89
N ASP A 132 -4.04 14.01 13.21
CA ASP A 132 -4.66 13.09 12.23
C ASP A 132 -5.98 13.70 11.70
N HIS A 133 -5.87 14.65 10.77
CA HIS A 133 -7.01 15.19 10.01
C HIS A 133 -7.56 14.12 9.05
N GLU A 134 -8.49 13.32 9.56
CA GLU A 134 -9.41 12.41 8.85
C GLU A 134 -8.82 11.26 8.01
N VAL A 135 -8.70 10.07 8.62
CA VAL A 135 -8.90 8.77 7.92
C VAL A 135 -9.64 7.80 8.85
N HIS A 136 -10.96 7.91 9.00
CA HIS A 136 -11.72 6.93 9.80
C HIS A 136 -11.88 5.59 9.06
N ALA A 137 -10.87 4.72 9.18
CA ALA A 137 -11.04 3.28 9.04
C ALA A 137 -11.09 2.66 10.45
N ARG A 138 -12.31 2.36 10.92
CA ARG A 138 -12.53 1.50 12.08
C ARG A 138 -12.54 0.06 11.57
N THR A 139 -11.67 -0.78 12.13
CA THR A 139 -11.69 -2.23 11.97
C THR A 139 -12.97 -2.82 12.56
#